data_AF-A0A7X7FQV4-F1
#
_entry.id   AF-A0A7X7FQV4-F1
#
_cell.length_a   1.000
_cell.length_b   1.000
_cell.length_c   1.000
_cell.angle_alpha   90.00
_cell.angle_beta   90.00
_cell.angle_gamma   90.00
#
_symmetry.space_group_name_H-M   'P 1'
#
loop_
_entity.id
_entity.type
_entity.pdbx_description
1 polymer ?
#
loop_
_entity_poly.entity_id
_entity_poly.type
_entity_poly.pdbx_seq_one_letter_code
_entity_poly.pdbx_strand_id
1 'polypeptide(L)'
;WAGYYHYLATGDLAFLNSYYTLFYEAGRAMSEDSGIDSRLYYDDPNQLMHSNNVWEDSWDDFLYSNATVERGLRDAARIAAATGHAADQALFNSRADMIHAGLNGRLDWNGENTDISQLGLAWPFETHAPTDSRITKVIDRINGVATDRWGNNHPLVNFSGEWQDLVNRYWGDTYWNGGPWFLTTLWYGQYYAKRQDYAGGKNDVDNFKYRLDLTRSRLGPIGFGAEQMAPSSSLLYPGQMDFVLQAAWPNAWESMSTLTDCIMLFLDHVPDAPAGAIRLAPKLPSGWDTMTYKNISVGSRRLDVTCNENAVFNTHELRNLAGGALDYDTYVRIPPGKNVVAVLQDGVAVGYTFDAAASRVHITGPLNASAGSVTVVKVVHEHIQPDLDHDGDVDVNDLDLFESCATGPGISQNSPACSDARLDSDNDVDQADFGVLQRCFSGGDLPADPDCEG
;
A
#
# COMPACT_ATOMS: atom_id res chain seq x y z
N TRP A 1 -1.18 15.64 -10.99
CA TRP A 1 -0.74 14.96 -9.75
C TRP A 1 -0.35 15.91 -8.62
N ALA A 2 0.87 16.47 -8.58
CA ALA A 2 1.39 17.13 -7.37
C ALA A 2 0.48 18.26 -6.82
N GLY A 3 -0.10 19.08 -7.70
CA GLY A 3 -1.04 20.14 -7.27
C GLY A 3 -2.32 19.60 -6.62
N TYR A 4 -2.86 18.48 -7.10
CA TYR A 4 -4.02 17.84 -6.50
C TYR A 4 -3.66 17.12 -5.19
N TYR A 5 -2.51 16.44 -5.14
CA TYR A 5 -2.01 15.84 -3.91
C TYR A 5 -1.76 16.89 -2.83
N HIS A 6 -1.21 18.06 -3.18
CA HIS A 6 -1.09 19.19 -2.27
C HIS A 6 -2.44 19.57 -1.67
N TYR A 7 -3.48 19.74 -2.50
CA TYR A 7 -4.84 20.04 -2.02
C TYR A 7 -5.39 18.95 -1.08
N LEU A 8 -5.22 17.68 -1.41
CA LEU A 8 -5.62 16.56 -0.55
C LEU A 8 -4.85 16.55 0.77
N ALA A 9 -3.57 16.90 0.77
CA ALA A 9 -2.74 16.93 1.96
C ALA A 9 -3.00 18.16 2.85
N THR A 10 -3.33 19.32 2.28
CA THR A 10 -3.42 20.60 3.00
C THR A 10 -4.84 21.13 3.18
N GLY A 11 -5.77 20.75 2.30
CA GLY A 11 -7.10 21.35 2.20
C GLY A 11 -7.10 22.73 1.52
N ASP A 12 -5.98 23.17 0.94
CA ASP A 12 -5.83 24.52 0.39
C ASP A 12 -6.53 24.69 -0.97
N LEU A 13 -7.82 24.95 -0.94
CA LEU A 13 -8.61 25.28 -2.13
C LEU A 13 -8.19 26.61 -2.77
N ALA A 14 -7.62 27.54 -1.99
CA ALA A 14 -7.16 28.83 -2.51
C ALA A 14 -5.92 28.66 -3.40
N PHE A 15 -5.03 27.72 -3.06
CA PHE A 15 -3.92 27.30 -3.93
C PHE A 15 -4.43 26.81 -5.28
N LEU A 16 -5.42 25.88 -5.30
CA LEU A 16 -5.97 25.38 -6.56
C LEU A 16 -6.56 26.50 -7.43
N ASN A 17 -7.31 27.42 -6.82
CA ASN A 17 -7.89 28.56 -7.56
C ASN A 17 -6.80 29.52 -8.10
N SER A 18 -5.77 29.81 -7.29
CA SER A 18 -4.71 30.75 -7.67
C SER A 18 -3.84 30.24 -8.83
N TYR A 19 -3.67 28.91 -8.92
CA TYR A 19 -2.86 28.27 -9.95
C TYR A 19 -3.69 27.51 -10.99
N TYR A 20 -5.01 27.75 -11.06
CA TYR A 20 -5.90 26.98 -11.95
C TYR A 20 -5.45 27.00 -13.41
N THR A 21 -5.08 28.18 -13.92
CA THR A 21 -4.58 28.34 -15.30
C THR A 21 -3.37 27.44 -15.58
N LEU A 22 -2.46 27.27 -14.62
CA LEU A 22 -1.30 26.38 -14.79
C LEU A 22 -1.75 24.92 -14.95
N PHE A 23 -2.71 24.45 -14.15
CA PHE A 23 -3.22 23.08 -14.25
C PHE A 23 -3.99 22.86 -15.55
N TYR A 24 -4.78 23.85 -15.97
CA TYR A 24 -5.50 23.81 -17.24
C TYR A 24 -4.55 23.70 -18.43
N GLU A 25 -3.56 24.60 -18.51
CA GLU A 25 -2.58 24.63 -19.60
C GLU A 25 -1.69 23.38 -19.58
N ALA A 26 -1.27 22.90 -18.41
CA ALA A 26 -0.53 21.65 -18.29
C ALA A 26 -1.34 20.46 -18.81
N GLY A 27 -2.63 20.37 -18.44
CA GLY A 27 -3.57 19.35 -18.92
C GLY A 27 -3.64 19.28 -20.44
N ARG A 28 -3.70 20.44 -21.09
CA ARG A 28 -3.74 20.54 -22.56
C ARG A 28 -2.38 20.25 -23.18
N ALA A 29 -1.31 20.88 -22.70
CA ALA A 29 0.03 20.74 -23.27
C ALA A 29 0.54 19.30 -23.26
N MET A 30 0.20 18.51 -22.23
CA MET A 30 0.61 17.10 -22.16
C MET A 30 -0.26 16.14 -22.97
N SER A 31 -1.35 16.60 -23.60
CA SER A 31 -2.33 15.76 -24.31
C SER A 31 -2.74 16.29 -25.67
N GLU A 32 -1.98 17.23 -26.23
CA GLU A 32 -2.21 17.89 -27.52
C GLU A 32 -0.88 17.98 -28.29
N ASP A 33 -0.97 18.22 -29.60
CA ASP A 33 0.20 18.42 -30.44
C ASP A 33 1.04 19.62 -29.99
N SER A 34 2.34 19.41 -29.86
CA SER A 34 3.27 20.48 -29.51
C SER A 34 3.49 21.39 -30.71
N GLY A 35 3.25 22.69 -30.49
CA GLY A 35 3.68 23.73 -31.43
C GLY A 35 5.19 24.05 -31.35
N ILE A 36 5.94 23.41 -30.45
CA ILE A 36 7.36 23.71 -30.17
C ILE A 36 8.30 22.60 -30.67
N ASP A 37 7.99 21.34 -30.40
CA ASP A 37 8.79 20.18 -30.82
C ASP A 37 7.90 19.20 -31.57
N SER A 38 8.17 19.02 -32.87
CA SER A 38 7.36 18.15 -33.74
C SER A 38 7.42 16.67 -33.37
N ARG A 39 8.28 16.27 -32.43
CA ARG A 39 8.34 14.90 -31.90
C ARG A 39 7.38 14.67 -30.74
N LEU A 40 6.78 15.72 -30.19
CA LEU A 40 5.77 15.66 -29.14
C LEU A 40 4.39 15.90 -29.75
N TYR A 41 3.62 14.84 -29.95
CA TYR A 41 2.31 14.93 -30.57
C TYR A 41 1.37 13.83 -30.08
N TYR A 42 0.07 14.02 -30.27
CA TYR A 42 -0.93 12.99 -30.02
C TYR A 42 -1.05 12.09 -31.25
N ASP A 43 -0.62 10.85 -31.14
CA ASP A 43 -0.75 9.83 -32.19
C ASP A 43 -2.17 9.29 -32.24
N ASP A 44 -3.02 9.92 -33.05
CA ASP A 44 -4.44 9.53 -33.21
C ASP A 44 -4.66 8.03 -33.45
N PRO A 45 -3.87 7.31 -34.28
CA PRO A 45 -4.04 5.88 -34.50
C PRO A 45 -3.84 5.01 -33.25
N ASN A 46 -2.84 5.32 -32.43
CA ASN A 46 -2.57 4.59 -31.18
C ASN A 46 -3.32 5.17 -29.98
N GLN A 47 -3.90 6.37 -30.11
CA GLN A 47 -4.55 7.12 -29.04
C GLN A 47 -3.61 7.41 -27.86
N LEU A 48 -2.35 7.71 -28.17
CA LEU A 48 -1.28 7.93 -27.20
C LEU A 48 -0.48 9.18 -27.58
N MET A 49 0.16 9.79 -26.60
CA MET A 49 1.18 10.79 -26.83
C MET A 49 2.48 10.11 -27.24
N HIS A 50 3.00 10.52 -28.39
CA HIS A 50 4.35 10.21 -28.81
C HIS A 50 5.31 11.16 -28.07
N SER A 51 6.24 10.60 -27.29
CA SER A 51 7.15 11.39 -26.45
C SER A 51 8.50 10.71 -26.25
N ASN A 52 9.43 11.41 -25.58
CA ASN A 52 10.63 10.76 -25.05
C ASN A 52 10.20 9.78 -23.92
N ASN A 53 10.95 8.70 -23.72
CA ASN A 53 10.74 7.81 -22.58
C ASN A 53 11.25 8.44 -21.27
N VAL A 54 10.95 7.79 -20.15
CA VAL A 54 11.43 8.21 -18.82
C VAL A 54 12.95 8.09 -18.66
N TRP A 55 13.60 7.28 -19.50
CA TRP A 55 15.05 7.10 -19.52
C TRP A 55 15.77 8.12 -20.41
N GLU A 56 15.02 9.00 -21.08
CA GLU A 56 15.47 10.10 -21.92
C GLU A 56 16.30 9.71 -23.17
N ASP A 57 16.22 8.45 -23.61
CA ASP A 57 17.08 7.90 -24.65
C ASP A 57 16.36 7.55 -25.96
N SER A 58 15.02 7.55 -25.99
CA SER A 58 14.22 7.05 -27.12
C SER A 58 12.87 7.75 -27.24
N TRP A 59 12.37 7.89 -28.48
CA TRP A 59 11.07 8.52 -28.80
C TRP A 59 10.09 7.51 -29.39
N ASP A 60 8.89 7.38 -28.81
CA ASP A 60 7.81 6.47 -29.20
C ASP A 60 6.55 6.72 -28.32
N ASP A 61 5.51 5.91 -28.50
CA ASP A 61 4.30 5.87 -27.68
C ASP A 61 4.50 5.04 -26.40
N PHE A 62 5.38 5.49 -25.50
CA PHE A 62 5.71 4.73 -24.31
C PHE A 62 4.55 4.62 -23.31
N LEU A 63 4.31 3.41 -22.81
CA LEU A 63 3.29 3.12 -21.79
C LEU A 63 3.46 3.98 -20.53
N TYR A 64 4.69 4.10 -19.99
CA TYR A 64 4.94 4.89 -18.79
C TYR A 64 4.55 6.36 -19.00
N SER A 65 5.08 7.00 -20.04
CA SER A 65 4.83 8.41 -20.34
C SER A 65 3.33 8.67 -20.50
N ASN A 66 2.62 7.79 -21.20
CA ASN A 66 1.17 7.91 -21.38
C ASN A 66 0.36 7.65 -20.10
N ALA A 67 0.79 6.74 -19.25
CA ALA A 67 0.18 6.56 -17.93
C ALA A 67 0.34 7.82 -17.05
N THR A 68 1.47 8.54 -17.18
CA THR A 68 1.65 9.84 -16.50
C THR A 68 0.65 10.87 -17.01
N VAL A 69 0.40 10.90 -18.33
CA VAL A 69 -0.56 11.81 -18.97
C VAL A 69 -1.98 11.48 -18.53
N GLU A 70 -2.38 10.20 -18.57
CA GLU A 70 -3.71 9.78 -18.10
C GLU A 70 -3.92 10.21 -16.65
N ARG A 71 -3.01 9.87 -15.73
CA ARG A 71 -3.10 10.26 -14.33
C ARG A 71 -3.14 11.78 -14.17
N GLY A 72 -2.30 12.50 -14.91
CA GLY A 72 -2.26 13.95 -14.96
C GLY A 72 -3.61 14.57 -15.35
N LEU A 73 -4.25 14.04 -16.38
CA LEU A 73 -5.57 14.46 -16.85
C LEU A 73 -6.68 14.15 -15.84
N ARG A 74 -6.67 12.96 -15.21
CA ARG A 74 -7.63 12.63 -14.15
C ARG A 74 -7.51 13.60 -12.98
N ASP A 75 -6.29 13.95 -12.58
CA ASP A 75 -6.07 14.93 -11.52
C ASP A 75 -6.46 16.35 -11.95
N ALA A 76 -6.21 16.74 -13.21
CA ALA A 76 -6.68 18.01 -13.76
C ALA A 76 -8.21 18.11 -13.77
N ALA A 77 -8.90 17.00 -14.09
CA ALA A 77 -10.36 16.92 -14.02
C ALA A 77 -10.88 17.09 -12.59
N ARG A 78 -10.22 16.48 -11.60
CA ARG A 78 -10.56 16.63 -10.17
C ARG A 78 -10.33 18.06 -9.67
N ILE A 79 -9.22 18.68 -10.09
CA ILE A 79 -8.96 20.10 -9.80
C ILE A 79 -10.06 20.98 -10.41
N ALA A 80 -10.39 20.78 -11.69
CA ALA A 80 -11.46 21.51 -12.36
C ALA A 80 -12.82 21.35 -11.66
N ALA A 81 -13.15 20.15 -11.19
CA ALA A 81 -14.35 19.91 -10.39
C ALA A 81 -14.31 20.72 -9.07
N ALA A 82 -13.20 20.65 -8.34
CA ALA A 82 -13.04 21.35 -7.06
C ALA A 82 -13.08 22.88 -7.19
N THR A 83 -12.67 23.43 -8.34
CA THR A 83 -12.67 24.87 -8.62
C THR A 83 -13.88 25.36 -9.41
N GLY A 84 -14.85 24.49 -9.71
CA GLY A 84 -16.12 24.87 -10.39
C GLY A 84 -16.05 24.99 -11.91
N HIS A 85 -15.07 24.36 -12.57
CA HIS A 85 -14.86 24.38 -14.03
C HIS A 85 -15.36 23.09 -14.69
N ALA A 86 -16.69 22.90 -14.71
CA ALA A 86 -17.31 21.66 -15.17
C ALA A 86 -17.00 21.30 -16.65
N ALA A 87 -16.84 22.29 -17.53
CA ALA A 87 -16.48 22.06 -18.93
C ALA A 87 -15.07 21.47 -19.07
N ASP A 88 -14.11 22.00 -18.31
CA ASP A 88 -12.73 21.54 -18.32
C ASP A 88 -12.59 20.18 -17.64
N GLN A 89 -13.39 19.90 -16.60
CA GLN A 89 -13.53 18.56 -16.03
C GLN A 89 -13.95 17.53 -17.10
N ALA A 90 -14.98 17.83 -17.88
CA ALA A 90 -15.46 16.94 -18.93
C ALA A 90 -14.40 16.74 -20.04
N LEU A 91 -13.72 17.82 -20.44
CA LEU A 91 -12.62 17.78 -21.41
C LEU A 91 -11.50 16.84 -20.96
N PHE A 92 -10.98 17.03 -19.74
CA PHE A 92 -9.86 16.24 -19.25
C PHE A 92 -10.24 14.77 -19.01
N ASN A 93 -11.46 14.49 -18.53
CA ASN A 93 -11.94 13.12 -18.44
C ASN A 93 -12.01 12.43 -19.80
N SER A 94 -12.58 13.11 -20.81
CA SER A 94 -12.67 12.55 -22.16
C SER A 94 -11.29 12.26 -22.76
N ARG A 95 -10.29 13.13 -22.53
CA ARG A 95 -8.92 12.90 -22.98
C ARG A 95 -8.26 11.74 -22.25
N ALA A 96 -8.44 11.66 -20.94
CA ALA A 96 -7.92 10.54 -20.14
C ALA A 96 -8.53 9.20 -20.61
N ASP A 97 -9.82 9.16 -20.92
CA ASP A 97 -10.49 7.96 -21.44
C ASP A 97 -9.90 7.50 -22.78
N MET A 98 -9.54 8.43 -23.69
CA MET A 98 -8.88 8.09 -24.96
C MET A 98 -7.49 7.50 -24.75
N ILE A 99 -6.67 8.13 -23.90
CA ILE A 99 -5.32 7.62 -23.60
C ILE A 99 -5.38 6.28 -22.88
N HIS A 100 -6.35 6.10 -21.98
CA HIS A 100 -6.59 4.81 -21.32
C HIS A 100 -6.92 3.70 -22.34
N ALA A 101 -7.69 4.01 -23.38
CA ALA A 101 -7.97 3.07 -24.46
C ALA A 101 -6.69 2.71 -25.26
N GLY A 102 -5.83 3.69 -25.55
CA GLY A 102 -4.53 3.46 -26.17
C GLY A 102 -3.60 2.59 -25.33
N LEU A 103 -3.53 2.83 -24.01
CA LEU A 103 -2.74 2.03 -23.06
C LEU A 103 -3.21 0.57 -23.07
N ASN A 104 -4.52 0.35 -23.03
CA ASN A 104 -5.11 -0.99 -23.16
C ASN A 104 -4.73 -1.65 -24.49
N GLY A 105 -4.80 -0.91 -25.60
CA GLY A 105 -4.42 -1.42 -26.92
C GLY A 105 -2.96 -1.88 -27.01
N ARG A 106 -2.02 -1.08 -26.48
CA ARG A 106 -0.59 -1.43 -26.45
C ARG A 106 -0.27 -2.58 -25.50
N LEU A 107 -0.90 -2.61 -24.32
CA LEU A 107 -0.79 -3.73 -23.38
C LEU A 107 -1.32 -5.04 -23.96
N ASP A 108 -2.49 -5.01 -24.60
CA ASP A 108 -3.09 -6.18 -25.27
C ASP A 108 -2.23 -6.63 -26.46
N TRP A 109 -1.60 -5.68 -27.17
CA TRP A 109 -0.63 -5.97 -28.22
C TRP A 109 0.60 -6.72 -27.69
N ASN A 110 1.11 -6.38 -26.49
CA ASN A 110 2.21 -7.06 -25.79
C ASN A 110 3.52 -7.19 -26.61
N GLY A 111 3.82 -6.19 -27.43
CA GLY A 111 5.08 -6.09 -28.18
C GLY A 111 6.04 -5.03 -27.64
N GLU A 112 5.75 -4.40 -26.50
CA GLU A 112 6.73 -3.47 -25.92
C GLU A 112 8.04 -4.18 -25.58
N ASN A 113 9.17 -3.46 -25.55
CA ASN A 113 10.37 -3.98 -24.88
C ASN A 113 10.04 -4.33 -23.42
N THR A 114 10.71 -5.30 -22.81
CA THR A 114 10.52 -5.52 -21.37
C THR A 114 11.20 -4.38 -20.63
N ASP A 115 10.41 -3.56 -19.94
CA ASP A 115 10.86 -2.36 -19.25
C ASP A 115 10.15 -2.24 -17.90
N ILE A 116 10.92 -2.03 -16.84
CA ILE A 116 10.40 -1.93 -15.47
C ILE A 116 9.45 -0.74 -15.29
N SER A 117 9.62 0.33 -16.07
CA SER A 117 8.76 1.51 -16.02
C SER A 117 7.30 1.21 -16.36
N GLN A 118 7.02 0.09 -17.04
CA GLN A 118 5.66 -0.36 -17.30
C GLN A 118 4.89 -0.71 -16.01
N LEU A 119 5.57 -1.01 -14.91
CA LEU A 119 4.92 -1.12 -13.60
C LEU A 119 4.38 0.21 -13.08
N GLY A 120 4.81 1.33 -13.66
CA GLY A 120 4.26 2.68 -13.50
C GLY A 120 2.74 2.76 -13.63
N LEU A 121 2.18 1.92 -14.51
CA LEU A 121 0.75 1.86 -14.78
C LEU A 121 -0.04 1.40 -13.56
N ALA A 122 0.55 0.51 -12.76
CA ALA A 122 -0.02 0.05 -11.48
C ALA A 122 0.37 0.97 -10.32
N TRP A 123 1.63 1.42 -10.29
CA TRP A 123 2.11 2.38 -9.32
C TRP A 123 3.29 3.18 -9.90
N PRO A 124 3.29 4.53 -9.82
CA PRO A 124 2.43 5.38 -8.99
C PRO A 124 1.19 5.94 -9.70
N PHE A 125 0.98 5.65 -10.99
CA PHE A 125 -0.09 6.32 -11.74
C PHE A 125 -1.46 5.71 -11.51
N GLU A 126 -1.50 4.43 -11.14
CA GLU A 126 -2.73 3.72 -10.77
C GLU A 126 -3.78 3.78 -11.89
N THR A 127 -3.32 3.73 -13.15
CA THR A 127 -4.18 3.61 -14.34
C THR A 127 -4.81 2.22 -14.43
N HIS A 128 -4.11 1.22 -13.91
CA HIS A 128 -4.54 -0.17 -13.88
C HIS A 128 -4.34 -0.74 -12.48
N ALA A 129 -5.19 -1.67 -12.06
CA ALA A 129 -4.96 -2.40 -10.82
C ALA A 129 -3.71 -3.30 -10.96
N PRO A 130 -2.92 -3.52 -9.89
CA PRO A 130 -1.82 -4.49 -9.90
C PRO A 130 -2.24 -5.91 -10.31
N THR A 131 -3.52 -6.26 -10.13
CA THR A 131 -4.10 -7.56 -10.50
C THR A 131 -4.77 -7.58 -11.88
N ASP A 132 -4.73 -6.48 -12.64
CA ASP A 132 -5.18 -6.51 -14.04
C ASP A 132 -4.35 -7.56 -14.80
N SER A 133 -4.99 -8.36 -15.65
CA SER A 133 -4.32 -9.43 -16.40
C SER A 133 -3.23 -8.90 -17.33
N ARG A 134 -3.37 -7.66 -17.82
CA ARG A 134 -2.37 -6.96 -18.64
C ARG A 134 -1.13 -6.61 -17.82
N ILE A 135 -1.33 -6.08 -16.60
CA ILE A 135 -0.23 -5.78 -15.68
C ILE A 135 0.43 -7.07 -15.18
N THR A 136 -0.36 -8.11 -14.93
CA THR A 136 0.15 -9.45 -14.57
C THR A 136 1.09 -9.96 -15.67
N LYS A 137 0.72 -9.79 -16.94
CA LYS A 137 1.58 -10.16 -18.08
C LYS A 137 2.88 -9.34 -18.12
N VAL A 138 2.84 -8.05 -17.79
CA VAL A 138 4.05 -7.21 -17.69
C VAL A 138 4.99 -7.73 -16.60
N ILE A 139 4.49 -7.97 -15.38
CA ILE A 139 5.35 -8.49 -14.30
C ILE A 139 5.86 -9.91 -14.59
N ASP A 140 5.07 -10.74 -15.28
CA ASP A 140 5.48 -12.08 -15.69
C ASP A 140 6.64 -12.04 -16.71
N ARG A 141 6.62 -11.07 -17.64
CA ARG A 141 7.76 -10.83 -18.55
C ARG A 141 9.01 -10.35 -17.80
N ILE A 142 8.84 -9.44 -16.84
CA ILE A 142 9.93 -8.95 -15.98
C ILE A 142 10.57 -10.12 -15.20
N ASN A 143 9.75 -11.08 -14.75
CA ASN A 143 10.17 -12.30 -14.07
C ASN A 143 10.65 -13.42 -15.00
N GLY A 144 10.55 -13.26 -16.32
CA GLY A 144 10.96 -14.28 -17.30
C GLY A 144 10.07 -15.51 -17.36
N VAL A 145 8.84 -15.41 -16.86
CA VAL A 145 7.83 -16.49 -16.88
C VAL A 145 6.78 -16.29 -17.98
N ALA A 146 6.85 -15.20 -18.74
CA ALA A 146 6.07 -14.96 -19.95
C ALA A 146 6.92 -14.36 -21.07
N THR A 147 6.52 -14.60 -22.32
CA THR A 147 7.16 -14.02 -23.51
C THR A 147 6.42 -12.79 -24.03
N ASP A 148 7.12 -11.97 -24.80
CA ASP A 148 6.47 -10.95 -25.63
C ASP A 148 5.65 -11.58 -26.78
N ARG A 149 5.01 -10.72 -27.58
CA ARG A 149 4.20 -11.12 -28.76
C ARG A 149 5.00 -11.94 -29.79
N TRP A 150 6.31 -11.75 -29.87
CA TRP A 150 7.17 -12.44 -30.83
C TRP A 150 7.82 -13.71 -30.26
N GLY A 151 7.52 -14.05 -29.01
CA GLY A 151 8.03 -15.25 -28.34
C GLY A 151 9.40 -15.04 -27.69
N ASN A 152 9.89 -13.81 -27.54
CA ASN A 152 11.15 -13.56 -26.85
C ASN A 152 10.94 -13.59 -25.34
N ASN A 153 11.89 -14.20 -24.62
CA ASN A 153 11.96 -14.18 -23.16
C ASN A 153 13.10 -13.26 -22.71
N HIS A 154 12.75 -12.09 -22.20
CA HIS A 154 13.66 -10.99 -21.88
C HIS A 154 13.44 -10.50 -20.44
N PRO A 155 13.84 -11.27 -19.42
CA PRO A 155 13.63 -10.92 -18.01
C PRO A 155 14.50 -9.75 -17.54
N LEU A 156 14.06 -9.04 -16.51
CA LEU A 156 14.83 -7.97 -15.86
C LEU A 156 15.35 -8.35 -14.47
N VAL A 157 14.78 -9.37 -13.82
CA VAL A 157 15.28 -9.87 -12.54
C VAL A 157 16.55 -10.66 -12.76
N ASN A 158 17.61 -10.31 -12.03
CA ASN A 158 18.86 -11.05 -12.04
C ASN A 158 18.76 -12.24 -11.06
N PHE A 159 18.86 -13.48 -11.55
CA PHE A 159 18.63 -14.68 -10.71
C PHE A 159 19.89 -15.28 -10.07
N SER A 160 21.08 -14.75 -10.36
CA SER A 160 22.33 -15.26 -9.80
C SER A 160 23.44 -14.21 -9.84
N GLY A 161 24.57 -14.51 -9.20
CA GLY A 161 25.76 -13.65 -9.21
C GLY A 161 25.64 -12.45 -8.28
N GLU A 162 26.53 -11.46 -8.47
CA GLU A 162 26.62 -10.28 -7.60
C GLU A 162 25.41 -9.35 -7.68
N TRP A 163 24.59 -9.50 -8.74
CA TRP A 163 23.33 -8.78 -8.94
C TRP A 163 22.10 -9.59 -8.54
N GLN A 164 22.25 -10.76 -7.93
CA GLN A 164 21.12 -11.60 -7.57
C GLN A 164 20.03 -10.76 -6.89
N ASP A 165 18.80 -10.90 -7.40
CA ASP A 165 17.59 -10.26 -6.95
C ASP A 165 17.51 -8.72 -7.16
N LEU A 166 18.45 -8.14 -7.88
CA LEU A 166 18.34 -6.76 -8.36
C LEU A 166 17.68 -6.73 -9.75
N VAL A 167 17.11 -5.58 -10.12
CA VAL A 167 16.22 -5.44 -11.28
C VAL A 167 16.82 -4.46 -12.28
N ASN A 168 16.94 -4.85 -13.54
CA ASN A 168 17.46 -3.99 -14.61
C ASN A 168 16.37 -3.00 -15.08
N ARG A 169 16.77 -1.89 -15.74
CA ARG A 169 15.82 -0.89 -16.29
C ARG A 169 14.96 -1.48 -17.38
N TYR A 170 15.60 -1.93 -18.44
CA TYR A 170 14.94 -2.56 -19.59
C TYR A 170 15.89 -3.54 -20.26
N TRP A 171 15.34 -4.44 -21.06
CA TRP A 171 16.13 -5.43 -21.75
C TRP A 171 17.02 -4.78 -22.81
N GLY A 172 18.31 -5.11 -22.79
CA GLY A 172 19.31 -4.55 -23.71
C GLY A 172 19.91 -3.23 -23.26
N ASP A 173 19.63 -2.77 -22.03
CA ASP A 173 20.28 -1.59 -21.46
C ASP A 173 21.80 -1.77 -21.41
N THR A 174 22.53 -0.80 -21.95
CA THR A 174 24.00 -0.77 -21.95
C THR A 174 24.57 0.41 -21.17
N TYR A 175 23.69 1.25 -20.61
CA TYR A 175 24.09 2.40 -19.80
C TYR A 175 24.90 1.90 -18.60
N TRP A 176 26.14 2.40 -18.52
CA TRP A 176 27.13 2.01 -17.53
C TRP A 176 27.28 0.48 -17.37
N ASN A 177 27.42 -0.24 -18.50
CA ASN A 177 27.57 -1.71 -18.56
C ASN A 177 26.31 -2.53 -18.22
N GLY A 178 25.12 -1.91 -18.17
CA GLY A 178 23.85 -2.65 -18.16
C GLY A 178 23.47 -3.32 -16.83
N GLY A 179 23.86 -2.73 -15.70
CA GLY A 179 23.51 -3.18 -14.36
C GLY A 179 22.18 -2.64 -13.79
N PRO A 180 21.73 -3.20 -12.66
CA PRO A 180 20.47 -2.84 -12.02
C PRO A 180 20.52 -1.49 -11.30
N TRP A 181 19.35 -0.87 -11.11
CA TRP A 181 19.22 0.47 -10.53
C TRP A 181 18.49 0.44 -9.18
N PHE A 182 18.77 1.43 -8.32
CA PHE A 182 18.01 1.55 -7.06
C PHE A 182 16.53 1.73 -7.34
N LEU A 183 16.22 2.69 -8.20
CA LEU A 183 14.86 3.03 -8.60
C LEU A 183 14.11 1.79 -9.09
N THR A 184 14.70 0.99 -9.96
CA THR A 184 14.03 -0.15 -10.61
C THR A 184 13.78 -1.30 -9.65
N THR A 185 14.74 -1.60 -8.77
CA THR A 185 14.56 -2.61 -7.72
C THR A 185 13.52 -2.18 -6.69
N LEU A 186 13.52 -0.91 -6.29
CA LEU A 186 12.49 -0.36 -5.41
C LEU A 186 11.12 -0.38 -6.07
N TRP A 187 11.01 0.07 -7.32
CA TRP A 187 9.75 0.15 -8.06
C TRP A 187 9.13 -1.23 -8.31
N TYR A 188 9.97 -2.24 -8.60
CA TYR A 188 9.55 -3.63 -8.59
C TYR A 188 8.93 -4.01 -7.24
N GLY A 189 9.58 -3.66 -6.13
CA GLY A 189 9.05 -3.87 -4.78
C GLY A 189 7.73 -3.12 -4.54
N GLN A 190 7.61 -1.86 -4.96
CA GLN A 190 6.40 -1.04 -4.80
C GLN A 190 5.19 -1.67 -5.51
N TYR A 191 5.39 -2.30 -6.67
CA TYR A 191 4.34 -3.06 -7.34
C TYR A 191 3.79 -4.17 -6.42
N TYR A 192 4.65 -4.96 -5.78
CA TYR A 192 4.20 -5.99 -4.83
C TYR A 192 3.54 -5.36 -3.60
N ALA A 193 4.06 -4.23 -3.09
CA ALA A 193 3.42 -3.49 -2.02
C ALA A 193 1.97 -3.12 -2.37
N LYS A 194 1.71 -2.62 -3.57
CA LYS A 194 0.33 -2.31 -4.01
C LYS A 194 -0.49 -3.55 -4.33
N ARG A 195 0.11 -4.62 -4.85
CA ARG A 195 -0.61 -5.88 -5.11
C ARG A 195 -1.08 -6.58 -3.82
N GLN A 196 -0.37 -6.38 -2.71
CA GLN A 196 -0.78 -6.86 -1.38
C GLN A 196 -2.18 -6.38 -0.99
N ASP A 197 -2.68 -5.27 -1.53
CA ASP A 197 -4.06 -4.83 -1.30
C ASP A 197 -5.11 -5.79 -1.88
N TYR A 198 -4.73 -6.77 -2.70
CA TYR A 198 -5.64 -7.70 -3.37
C TYR A 198 -5.38 -9.17 -3.02
N ALA A 199 -4.35 -9.44 -2.24
CA ALA A 199 -3.94 -10.80 -1.88
C ALA A 199 -3.77 -10.93 -0.37
N GLY A 200 -4.26 -12.03 0.20
CA GLY A 200 -3.99 -12.40 1.59
C GLY A 200 -2.51 -12.79 1.82
N GLY A 201 -2.14 -12.89 3.09
CA GLY A 201 -0.82 -13.36 3.51
C GLY A 201 0.23 -12.27 3.41
N LYS A 202 1.51 -12.66 3.46
CA LYS A 202 2.64 -11.71 3.54
C LYS A 202 3.63 -11.80 2.37
N ASN A 203 3.43 -12.70 1.42
CA ASN A 203 4.39 -12.93 0.32
C ASN A 203 4.72 -11.66 -0.48
N ASP A 204 3.73 -10.81 -0.73
CA ASP A 204 3.91 -9.59 -1.52
C ASP A 204 4.65 -8.52 -0.73
N VAL A 205 4.21 -8.23 0.50
CA VAL A 205 4.90 -7.28 1.38
C VAL A 205 6.30 -7.76 1.79
N ASP A 206 6.52 -9.07 1.88
CA ASP A 206 7.84 -9.66 2.16
C ASP A 206 8.79 -9.50 0.97
N ASN A 207 8.31 -9.72 -0.25
CA ASN A 207 9.08 -9.45 -1.45
C ASN A 207 9.42 -7.95 -1.54
N PHE A 208 8.45 -7.08 -1.24
CA PHE A 208 8.69 -5.64 -1.18
C PHE A 208 9.80 -5.28 -0.16
N LYS A 209 9.67 -5.73 1.09
CA LYS A 209 10.68 -5.51 2.13
C LYS A 209 12.04 -6.07 1.71
N TYR A 210 12.07 -7.24 1.09
CA TYR A 210 13.32 -7.85 0.62
C TYR A 210 14.04 -6.97 -0.40
N ARG A 211 13.34 -6.39 -1.38
CA ARG A 211 13.95 -5.45 -2.35
C ARG A 211 14.43 -4.16 -1.68
N LEU A 212 13.68 -3.67 -0.69
CA LEU A 212 14.11 -2.53 0.12
C LEU A 212 15.39 -2.85 0.91
N ASP A 213 15.50 -4.03 1.52
CA ASP A 213 16.71 -4.43 2.25
C ASP A 213 17.92 -4.61 1.33
N LEU A 214 17.71 -5.17 0.12
CA LEU A 214 18.76 -5.28 -0.89
C LEU A 214 19.33 -3.91 -1.26
N THR A 215 18.48 -2.92 -1.51
CA THR A 215 18.93 -1.56 -1.85
C THR A 215 19.52 -0.84 -0.63
N ARG A 216 18.91 -1.00 0.56
CA ARG A 216 19.43 -0.45 1.83
C ARG A 216 20.86 -0.90 2.12
N SER A 217 21.17 -2.18 1.89
CA SER A 217 22.52 -2.72 2.10
C SER A 217 23.59 -2.09 1.21
N ARG A 218 23.18 -1.33 0.19
CA ARG A 218 24.06 -0.69 -0.80
C ARG A 218 24.07 0.83 -0.68
N LEU A 219 23.40 1.42 0.31
CA LEU A 219 23.50 2.85 0.56
C LEU A 219 24.94 3.23 0.92
N GLY A 220 25.38 4.39 0.43
CA GLY A 220 26.68 4.95 0.75
C GLY A 220 26.79 5.31 2.24
N PRO A 221 28.00 5.66 2.71
CA PRO A 221 28.27 5.88 4.13
C PRO A 221 27.47 7.03 4.79
N ILE A 222 26.87 7.91 3.99
CA ILE A 222 25.98 8.99 4.47
C ILE A 222 24.48 8.69 4.23
N GLY A 223 24.14 7.46 3.82
CA GLY A 223 22.76 7.00 3.62
C GLY A 223 22.16 7.29 2.25
N PHE A 224 22.94 7.78 1.28
CA PHE A 224 22.45 8.01 -0.08
C PHE A 224 22.64 6.80 -0.98
N GLY A 225 21.62 6.55 -1.81
CA GLY A 225 21.66 5.58 -2.90
C GLY A 225 22.32 6.16 -4.13
N ALA A 226 22.21 5.43 -5.24
CA ALA A 226 22.72 5.86 -6.53
C ALA A 226 21.75 5.52 -7.65
N GLU A 227 22.09 5.99 -8.83
CA GLU A 227 21.45 5.62 -10.08
C GLU A 227 21.55 4.09 -10.29
N GLN A 228 22.78 3.57 -10.43
CA GLN A 228 23.06 2.14 -10.66
C GLN A 228 23.79 1.49 -9.48
N MET A 229 23.47 0.22 -9.22
CA MET A 229 24.18 -0.66 -8.28
C MET A 229 25.25 -1.45 -9.05
N ALA A 230 26.52 -1.04 -8.89
CA ALA A 230 27.65 -1.63 -9.60
C ALA A 230 28.61 -2.33 -8.61
N PRO A 231 28.51 -3.65 -8.39
CA PRO A 231 29.46 -4.41 -7.59
C PRO A 231 30.89 -4.31 -8.14
N SER A 232 31.88 -4.68 -7.30
CA SER A 232 33.31 -4.46 -7.56
C SER A 232 33.81 -4.93 -8.93
N SER A 233 33.22 -5.99 -9.49
CA SER A 233 33.61 -6.54 -10.79
C SER A 233 33.08 -5.74 -11.99
N SER A 234 32.15 -4.81 -11.77
CA SER A 234 31.39 -4.07 -12.79
C SER A 234 31.51 -2.55 -12.69
N LEU A 235 32.39 -2.06 -11.81
CA LEU A 235 32.68 -0.63 -11.68
C LEU A 235 33.18 -0.07 -13.02
N LEU A 236 32.53 0.98 -13.53
CA LEU A 236 33.07 1.74 -14.66
C LEU A 236 34.42 2.38 -14.29
N TYR A 237 34.60 2.75 -13.02
CA TYR A 237 35.85 3.27 -12.48
C TYR A 237 36.47 2.31 -11.46
N PRO A 238 37.44 1.47 -11.87
CA PRO A 238 38.10 0.53 -10.98
C PRO A 238 38.73 1.20 -9.76
N GLY A 239 38.65 0.55 -8.58
CA GLY A 239 39.28 1.02 -7.35
C GLY A 239 38.49 2.06 -6.56
N GLN A 240 37.31 2.49 -7.04
CA GLN A 240 36.41 3.38 -6.31
C GLN A 240 35.36 2.56 -5.53
N MET A 241 35.80 1.82 -4.51
CA MET A 241 34.91 0.97 -3.69
C MET A 241 33.96 1.74 -2.78
N ASP A 242 34.18 3.04 -2.58
CA ASP A 242 33.21 3.95 -1.95
C ASP A 242 32.11 4.36 -2.95
N PHE A 243 32.36 4.14 -4.25
CA PHE A 243 31.48 4.35 -5.41
C PHE A 243 31.06 3.02 -6.06
N VAL A 244 30.71 2.00 -5.26
CA VAL A 244 29.80 0.88 -5.69
C VAL A 244 28.44 1.40 -6.23
N LEU A 245 28.28 2.70 -6.09
CA LEU A 245 27.28 3.66 -6.45
C LEU A 245 27.89 4.60 -7.49
N GLN A 246 27.65 4.36 -8.78
CA GLN A 246 28.06 5.28 -9.85
C GLN A 246 27.13 6.51 -9.83
N ALA A 247 27.31 7.34 -8.80
CA ALA A 247 26.47 8.50 -8.55
C ALA A 247 26.93 9.66 -9.43
N ALA A 248 26.17 9.97 -10.49
CA ALA A 248 26.00 11.37 -10.84
C ALA A 248 25.23 12.02 -9.67
N TRP A 249 25.83 12.99 -8.98
CA TRP A 249 25.23 13.71 -7.83
C TRP A 249 23.77 14.20 -8.06
N PRO A 250 23.32 14.55 -9.28
CA PRO A 250 21.90 14.86 -9.54
C PRO A 250 20.92 13.68 -9.37
N ASN A 251 21.38 12.44 -9.51
CA ASN A 251 20.51 11.25 -9.60
C ASN A 251 20.31 10.57 -8.23
N ALA A 252 20.98 11.07 -7.19
CA ALA A 252 20.67 10.72 -5.80
C ALA A 252 19.23 11.15 -5.43
N TRP A 253 18.69 12.19 -6.04
CA TRP A 253 17.34 12.67 -5.76
C TRP A 253 16.27 11.62 -6.04
N GLU A 254 16.32 10.96 -7.20
CA GLU A 254 15.33 9.97 -7.64
C GLU A 254 15.33 8.71 -6.78
N SER A 255 16.52 8.23 -6.43
CA SER A 255 16.67 7.06 -5.54
C SER A 255 16.19 7.37 -4.12
N MET A 256 16.40 8.60 -3.62
CA MET A 256 16.00 8.99 -2.25
C MET A 256 14.51 9.33 -2.12
N SER A 257 13.91 9.95 -3.14
CA SER A 257 12.45 10.15 -3.15
C SER A 257 11.74 8.80 -3.21
N THR A 258 12.17 7.90 -4.10
CA THR A 258 11.58 6.55 -4.21
C THR A 258 11.78 5.73 -2.95
N LEU A 259 12.96 5.83 -2.30
CA LEU A 259 13.20 5.18 -1.01
C LEU A 259 12.24 5.68 0.07
N THR A 260 11.98 6.99 0.10
CA THR A 260 11.00 7.59 1.02
C THR A 260 9.59 7.09 0.72
N ASP A 261 9.20 7.03 -0.55
CA ASP A 261 7.90 6.49 -0.97
C ASP A 261 7.75 5.02 -0.58
N CYS A 262 8.81 4.21 -0.72
CA CYS A 262 8.82 2.84 -0.23
C CYS A 262 8.58 2.76 1.28
N ILE A 263 9.24 3.59 2.08
CA ILE A 263 8.98 3.62 3.53
C ILE A 263 7.51 3.95 3.76
N MET A 264 6.99 5.01 3.13
CA MET A 264 5.59 5.43 3.32
C MET A 264 4.56 4.40 2.83
N LEU A 265 4.90 3.53 1.89
CA LEU A 265 4.03 2.46 1.38
C LEU A 265 3.75 1.34 2.39
N PHE A 266 4.53 1.21 3.46
CA PHE A 266 4.14 0.29 4.55
C PHE A 266 2.93 0.81 5.31
N LEU A 267 2.81 2.13 5.50
CA LEU A 267 1.59 2.74 6.07
C LEU A 267 0.48 2.86 5.01
N ASP A 268 0.87 3.10 3.75
CA ASP A 268 -0.01 3.30 2.60
C ASP A 268 -1.14 4.29 2.91
N HIS A 269 -0.73 5.48 3.35
CA HIS A 269 -1.66 6.54 3.73
C HIS A 269 -2.06 7.40 2.52
N VAL A 270 -3.31 7.82 2.50
CA VAL A 270 -3.83 8.81 1.55
C VAL A 270 -4.58 9.89 2.34
N PRO A 271 -4.06 11.13 2.41
CA PRO A 271 -4.75 12.21 3.10
C PRO A 271 -5.95 12.70 2.28
N ASP A 272 -7.02 13.13 2.97
CA ASP A 272 -8.14 13.88 2.39
C ASP A 272 -8.55 15.00 3.37
N ALA A 273 -7.67 16.00 3.48
CA ALA A 273 -7.88 17.17 4.31
C ALA A 273 -9.16 17.96 3.97
N PRO A 274 -9.59 18.11 2.70
CA PRO A 274 -10.89 18.69 2.36
C PRO A 274 -12.09 17.93 2.96
N ALA A 275 -12.06 16.60 2.95
CA ALA A 275 -13.10 15.79 3.60
C ALA A 275 -12.91 15.69 5.12
N GLY A 276 -11.74 16.09 5.63
CA GLY A 276 -11.38 15.90 7.04
C GLY A 276 -11.17 14.42 7.37
N ALA A 277 -10.56 13.66 6.44
CA ALA A 277 -10.35 12.22 6.56
C ALA A 277 -8.92 11.79 6.20
N ILE A 278 -8.53 10.59 6.64
CA ILE A 278 -7.32 9.91 6.19
C ILE A 278 -7.61 8.44 5.93
N ARG A 279 -7.17 7.96 4.75
CA ARG A 279 -7.18 6.53 4.44
C ARG A 279 -5.84 5.91 4.81
N LEU A 280 -5.86 4.71 5.40
CA LEU A 280 -4.72 3.92 5.82
C LEU A 280 -4.87 2.48 5.32
N ALA A 281 -3.86 1.93 4.65
CA ALA A 281 -3.82 0.51 4.30
C ALA A 281 -2.49 -0.14 4.73
N PRO A 282 -2.21 -0.21 6.05
CA PRO A 282 -0.93 -0.66 6.57
C PRO A 282 -0.60 -2.11 6.19
N LYS A 283 0.68 -2.40 6.02
CA LYS A 283 1.21 -3.70 5.61
C LYS A 283 2.43 -4.03 6.45
N LEU A 284 2.32 -4.97 7.38
CA LEU A 284 3.46 -5.44 8.17
C LEU A 284 4.07 -6.67 7.48
N PRO A 285 5.36 -6.63 7.12
CA PRO A 285 6.10 -7.82 6.69
C PRO A 285 6.17 -8.91 7.76
N SER A 286 6.57 -10.11 7.35
CA SER A 286 6.84 -11.23 8.25
C SER A 286 7.96 -10.84 9.23
N GLY A 287 7.72 -11.14 10.52
CA GLY A 287 8.60 -10.77 11.62
C GLY A 287 8.45 -9.33 12.11
N TRP A 288 7.49 -8.56 11.59
CA TRP A 288 7.06 -7.30 12.18
C TRP A 288 5.74 -7.50 12.90
N ASP A 289 5.77 -7.43 14.22
CA ASP A 289 4.56 -7.48 15.06
C ASP A 289 4.03 -6.08 15.34
N THR A 290 4.85 -5.04 15.14
CA THR A 290 4.47 -3.64 15.34
C THR A 290 5.12 -2.72 14.32
N MET A 291 4.41 -1.66 13.97
CA MET A 291 4.88 -0.59 13.09
C MET A 291 4.30 0.75 13.53
N THR A 292 5.14 1.76 13.73
CA THR A 292 4.72 3.10 14.15
C THR A 292 5.17 4.18 13.17
N TYR A 293 4.22 5.01 12.75
CA TYR A 293 4.47 6.27 12.05
C TYR A 293 4.06 7.44 12.92
N LYS A 294 4.91 8.46 12.99
CA LYS A 294 4.64 9.65 13.81
C LYS A 294 4.44 10.89 12.95
N ASN A 295 3.62 11.80 13.46
CA ASN A 295 3.44 13.14 12.92
C ASN A 295 2.93 13.19 11.47
N ILE A 296 2.07 12.24 11.08
CA ILE A 296 1.42 12.22 9.76
C ILE A 296 0.52 13.45 9.62
N SER A 297 0.63 14.20 8.52
CA SER A 297 -0.18 15.41 8.25
C SER A 297 -1.49 15.11 7.56
N VAL A 298 -2.56 15.78 8.01
CA VAL A 298 -3.80 15.93 7.25
C VAL A 298 -4.36 17.34 7.49
N GLY A 299 -4.13 18.25 6.54
CA GLY A 299 -4.43 19.67 6.70
C GLY A 299 -3.65 20.27 7.86
N SER A 300 -4.36 20.91 8.80
CA SER A 300 -3.78 21.44 10.04
C SER A 300 -3.60 20.39 11.15
N ARG A 301 -4.00 19.13 10.92
CA ARG A 301 -4.02 18.07 11.93
C ARG A 301 -2.79 17.19 11.82
N ARG A 302 -2.47 16.51 12.93
CA ARG A 302 -1.37 15.56 13.05
C ARG A 302 -1.84 14.31 13.79
N LEU A 303 -1.44 13.14 13.30
CA LEU A 303 -1.66 11.88 13.99
C LEU A 303 -0.41 11.00 14.02
N ASP A 304 -0.29 10.22 15.09
CA ASP A 304 0.57 9.05 15.11
C ASP A 304 -0.29 7.81 14.82
N VAL A 305 0.27 6.85 14.10
CA VAL A 305 -0.37 5.59 13.76
C VAL A 305 0.54 4.46 14.24
N THR A 306 0.04 3.62 15.13
CA THR A 306 0.69 2.35 15.50
C THR A 306 -0.19 1.21 15.02
N CYS A 307 0.39 0.25 14.33
CA CYS A 307 -0.27 -0.97 13.88
C CYS A 307 0.39 -2.14 14.58
N ASN A 308 -0.39 -3.01 15.22
CA ASN A 308 0.11 -4.21 15.89
C ASN A 308 -0.59 -5.45 15.32
N GLU A 309 0.17 -6.53 15.18
CA GLU A 309 -0.35 -7.84 14.80
C GLU A 309 0.02 -8.88 15.85
N ASN A 310 -0.92 -9.76 16.20
CA ASN A 310 -0.65 -10.91 17.07
C ASN A 310 -1.49 -12.14 16.67
N ALA A 311 -1.47 -13.19 17.49
CA ALA A 311 -2.13 -14.46 17.17
C ALA A 311 -3.68 -14.40 17.28
N VAL A 312 -4.22 -13.47 18.05
CA VAL A 312 -5.65 -13.37 18.40
C VAL A 312 -6.34 -12.21 17.70
N PHE A 313 -5.71 -11.04 17.74
CA PHE A 313 -6.26 -9.82 17.21
C PHE A 313 -5.18 -8.89 16.65
N ASN A 314 -5.58 -8.00 15.75
CA ASN A 314 -4.72 -6.95 15.21
C ASN A 314 -5.33 -5.58 15.54
N THR A 315 -4.48 -4.60 15.87
CA THR A 315 -4.93 -3.26 16.27
C THR A 315 -4.29 -2.15 15.46
N HIS A 316 -5.07 -1.11 15.17
CA HIS A 316 -4.57 0.19 14.77
C HIS A 316 -4.88 1.22 15.85
N GLU A 317 -3.84 1.80 16.44
CA GLU A 317 -3.93 2.90 17.39
C GLU A 317 -3.67 4.22 16.67
N LEU A 318 -4.66 5.10 16.68
CA LEU A 318 -4.67 6.37 15.98
C LEU A 318 -4.67 7.51 17.01
N ARG A 319 -3.50 8.09 17.28
CA ARG A 319 -3.34 9.17 18.26
C ARG A 319 -3.53 10.53 17.58
N ASN A 320 -4.60 11.24 17.93
CA ASN A 320 -4.88 12.58 17.44
C ASN A 320 -4.01 13.62 18.18
N LEU A 321 -2.86 14.02 17.63
CA LEU A 321 -1.91 14.90 18.32
C LEU A 321 -2.43 16.34 18.45
N ALA A 322 -3.11 16.84 17.41
CA ALA A 322 -3.58 18.22 17.36
C ALA A 322 -4.97 18.42 17.99
N GLY A 323 -5.76 17.35 18.10
CA GLY A 323 -7.18 17.41 18.39
C GLY A 323 -8.00 17.87 17.18
N GLY A 324 -9.29 18.08 17.40
CA GLY A 324 -10.27 18.39 16.35
C GLY A 324 -10.79 17.14 15.64
N ALA A 325 -11.90 17.32 14.90
CA ALA A 325 -12.53 16.23 14.15
C ALA A 325 -11.66 15.80 12.97
N LEU A 326 -11.43 14.49 12.85
CA LEU A 326 -10.75 13.81 11.76
C LEU A 326 -11.34 12.40 11.67
N ASP A 327 -11.76 12.01 10.48
CA ASP A 327 -12.25 10.65 10.23
C ASP A 327 -11.10 9.75 9.73
N TYR A 328 -11.17 8.47 10.05
CA TYR A 328 -10.29 7.45 9.49
C TYR A 328 -11.05 6.53 8.56
N ASP A 329 -10.35 6.06 7.52
CA ASP A 329 -10.71 4.95 6.64
C ASP A 329 -9.54 3.97 6.70
N THR A 330 -9.70 2.83 7.36
CA THR A 330 -8.56 1.93 7.62
C THR A 330 -8.84 0.50 7.19
N TYR A 331 -7.78 -0.18 6.73
CA TYR A 331 -7.78 -1.61 6.44
C TYR A 331 -6.87 -2.35 7.42
N VAL A 332 -7.46 -3.13 8.32
CA VAL A 332 -6.71 -4.01 9.24
C VAL A 332 -6.59 -5.38 8.58
N ARG A 333 -5.38 -5.88 8.40
CA ARG A 333 -5.15 -7.21 7.81
C ARG A 333 -5.28 -8.28 8.89
N ILE A 334 -5.71 -9.48 8.52
CA ILE A 334 -5.75 -10.66 9.39
C ILE A 334 -5.10 -11.86 8.69
N PRO A 335 -4.67 -12.91 9.43
CA PRO A 335 -4.09 -14.10 8.81
C PRO A 335 -5.06 -14.76 7.79
N PRO A 336 -4.57 -15.24 6.64
CA PRO A 336 -5.42 -15.91 5.65
C PRO A 336 -6.16 -17.11 6.21
N GLY A 337 -7.44 -17.23 5.84
CA GLY A 337 -8.30 -18.34 6.27
C GLY A 337 -8.91 -18.18 7.66
N LYS A 338 -8.56 -17.13 8.41
CA LYS A 338 -9.25 -16.78 9.66
C LYS A 338 -10.57 -16.07 9.39
N ASN A 339 -11.51 -16.20 10.32
CA ASN A 339 -12.77 -15.48 10.32
C ASN A 339 -12.64 -14.20 11.16
N VAL A 340 -13.53 -13.23 10.95
CA VAL A 340 -13.65 -12.08 11.84
C VAL A 340 -14.59 -12.46 12.98
N VAL A 341 -14.10 -12.43 14.21
CA VAL A 341 -14.87 -12.70 15.43
C VAL A 341 -15.57 -11.42 15.88
N ALA A 342 -14.79 -10.35 16.06
CA ALA A 342 -15.28 -9.04 16.45
C ALA A 342 -14.47 -7.90 15.81
N VAL A 343 -15.11 -6.74 15.69
CA VAL A 343 -14.47 -5.49 15.26
C VAL A 343 -14.91 -4.38 16.19
N LEU A 344 -13.95 -3.82 16.91
CA LEU A 344 -14.19 -2.87 17.99
C LEU A 344 -13.49 -1.54 17.70
N GLN A 345 -14.16 -0.45 18.04
CA GLN A 345 -13.55 0.86 18.22
C GLN A 345 -13.65 1.23 19.70
N ASP A 346 -12.50 1.41 20.36
CA ASP A 346 -12.43 1.77 21.78
C ASP A 346 -13.29 0.81 22.66
N GLY A 347 -13.23 -0.50 22.38
CA GLY A 347 -13.99 -1.55 23.08
C GLY A 347 -15.46 -1.69 22.63
N VAL A 348 -15.95 -0.85 21.71
CA VAL A 348 -17.35 -0.88 21.26
C VAL A 348 -17.45 -1.47 19.86
N ALA A 349 -18.36 -2.41 19.66
CA ALA A 349 -18.61 -3.01 18.34
C ALA A 349 -18.97 -1.97 17.27
N VAL A 350 -18.33 -2.06 16.10
CA VAL A 350 -18.57 -1.15 14.96
C VAL A 350 -18.84 -1.92 13.66
N GLY A 351 -19.47 -1.24 12.70
CA GLY A 351 -19.71 -1.79 11.36
C GLY A 351 -18.42 -1.92 10.56
N TYR A 352 -18.31 -2.97 9.74
CA TYR A 352 -17.15 -3.25 8.91
C TYR A 352 -17.53 -3.96 7.60
N THR A 353 -16.59 -4.02 6.66
CA THR A 353 -16.65 -4.97 5.53
C THR A 353 -15.41 -5.85 5.51
N PHE A 354 -15.57 -7.15 5.21
CA PHE A 354 -14.47 -8.11 5.15
C PHE A 354 -14.19 -8.51 3.70
N ASP A 355 -12.95 -8.30 3.28
CA ASP A 355 -12.41 -8.76 2.01
C ASP A 355 -11.65 -10.08 2.24
N ALA A 356 -12.34 -11.19 2.01
CA ALA A 356 -11.78 -12.53 2.23
C ALA A 356 -10.59 -12.84 1.31
N ALA A 357 -10.58 -12.32 0.08
CA ALA A 357 -9.51 -12.55 -0.89
C ALA A 357 -8.21 -11.86 -0.47
N ALA A 358 -8.30 -10.63 0.04
CA ALA A 358 -7.15 -9.91 0.58
C ALA A 358 -6.90 -10.18 2.08
N SER A 359 -7.80 -10.90 2.77
CA SER A 359 -7.75 -11.15 4.22
C SER A 359 -7.58 -9.85 5.01
N ARG A 360 -8.48 -8.89 4.79
CA ARG A 360 -8.47 -7.59 5.47
C ARG A 360 -9.87 -7.09 5.77
N VAL A 361 -10.00 -6.35 6.86
CA VAL A 361 -11.22 -5.74 7.35
C VAL A 361 -11.14 -4.24 7.09
N HIS A 362 -12.17 -3.68 6.46
CA HIS A 362 -12.31 -2.25 6.21
C HIS A 362 -13.24 -1.63 7.24
N ILE A 363 -12.76 -0.59 7.92
CA ILE A 363 -13.45 0.14 8.99
C ILE A 363 -13.33 1.64 8.70
N THR A 364 -14.43 2.36 8.89
CA THR A 364 -14.47 3.83 8.85
C THR A 364 -15.09 4.37 10.12
N GLY A 365 -14.55 5.46 10.66
CA GLY A 365 -15.09 6.08 11.87
C GLY A 365 -14.41 7.40 12.22
N PRO A 366 -14.96 8.15 13.18
CA PRO A 366 -14.32 9.35 13.69
C PRO A 366 -13.18 8.98 14.65
N LEU A 367 -12.09 9.73 14.60
CA LEU A 367 -11.11 9.74 15.68
C LEU A 367 -11.67 10.46 16.91
N ASN A 368 -11.15 10.07 18.06
CA ASN A 368 -11.30 10.82 19.30
C ASN A 368 -10.72 12.23 19.10
N ALA A 369 -11.58 13.24 19.29
CA ALA A 369 -11.31 14.62 18.87
C ALA A 369 -10.43 15.41 19.88
N SER A 370 -10.14 14.84 21.05
CA SER A 370 -9.30 15.51 22.05
C SER A 370 -7.83 15.47 21.63
N ALA A 371 -7.08 16.53 21.94
CA ALA A 371 -5.64 16.50 21.71
C ALA A 371 -4.98 15.42 22.57
N GLY A 372 -4.19 14.57 21.94
CA GLY A 372 -3.50 13.43 22.54
C GLY A 372 -4.35 12.17 22.73
N SER A 373 -5.65 12.20 22.47
CA SER A 373 -6.49 11.00 22.60
C SER A 373 -6.14 9.96 21.54
N VAL A 374 -6.28 8.69 21.92
CA VAL A 374 -6.07 7.54 21.05
C VAL A 374 -7.43 6.97 20.69
N THR A 375 -7.61 6.62 19.43
CA THR A 375 -8.69 5.74 18.98
C THR A 375 -8.07 4.40 18.63
N VAL A 376 -8.58 3.33 19.21
CA VAL A 376 -8.10 1.96 18.97
C VAL A 376 -9.12 1.23 18.13
N VAL A 377 -8.71 0.80 16.94
CA VAL A 377 -9.48 -0.13 16.11
C VAL A 377 -8.91 -1.52 16.31
N LYS A 378 -9.68 -2.44 16.90
CA LYS A 378 -9.31 -3.84 17.19
C LYS A 378 -10.09 -4.76 16.25
N VAL A 379 -9.41 -5.71 15.60
CA VAL A 379 -10.03 -6.79 14.83
C VAL A 379 -9.61 -8.12 15.43
N VAL A 380 -10.57 -8.81 16.04
CA VAL A 380 -10.40 -10.15 16.62
C VAL A 380 -10.65 -11.19 15.54
N HIS A 381 -9.70 -12.11 15.38
CA HIS A 381 -9.74 -13.13 14.34
C HIS A 381 -9.45 -14.54 14.84
N GLU A 382 -9.21 -14.69 16.14
CA GLU A 382 -9.22 -15.97 16.84
C GLU A 382 -10.32 -15.97 17.88
N HIS A 383 -11.09 -17.05 17.93
CA HIS A 383 -12.09 -17.25 18.97
C HIS A 383 -11.47 -18.13 20.05
N ILE A 384 -11.46 -17.61 21.28
CA ILE A 384 -10.97 -18.30 22.47
C ILE A 384 -12.22 -18.54 23.31
N GLN A 385 -12.56 -19.79 23.58
CA GLN A 385 -13.84 -20.18 24.18
C GLN A 385 -14.14 -19.46 25.51
N PRO A 386 -13.14 -19.21 26.41
CA PRO A 386 -13.40 -18.45 27.62
C PRO A 386 -13.46 -16.92 27.46
N ASP A 387 -13.24 -16.38 26.26
CA ASP A 387 -13.50 -14.98 25.91
C ASP A 387 -15.00 -14.87 25.59
N LEU A 388 -15.79 -14.57 26.62
CA LEU A 388 -17.26 -14.60 26.60
C LEU A 388 -17.88 -13.29 26.08
N ASP A 389 -17.14 -12.18 26.11
CA ASP A 389 -17.57 -10.93 25.46
C ASP A 389 -17.04 -10.75 24.02
N HIS A 390 -16.20 -11.69 23.58
CA HIS A 390 -15.62 -11.83 22.24
C HIS A 390 -14.72 -10.67 21.83
N ASP A 391 -13.99 -10.09 22.78
CA ASP A 391 -13.14 -8.93 22.56
C ASP A 391 -11.66 -9.28 22.28
N GLY A 392 -11.32 -10.57 22.35
CA GLY A 392 -10.00 -11.14 22.07
C GLY A 392 -9.07 -11.22 23.28
N ASP A 393 -9.52 -10.89 24.48
CA ASP A 393 -8.84 -11.19 25.74
C ASP A 393 -9.73 -11.97 26.70
N VAL A 394 -9.15 -12.54 27.77
CA VAL A 394 -9.92 -13.18 28.84
C VAL A 394 -9.63 -12.45 30.13
N ASP A 395 -10.60 -11.68 30.60
CA ASP A 395 -10.43 -10.74 31.69
C ASP A 395 -11.59 -10.73 32.71
N VAL A 396 -11.76 -9.63 33.43
CA VAL A 396 -12.80 -9.50 34.47
C VAL A 396 -14.21 -9.41 33.88
N ASN A 397 -14.37 -8.90 32.65
CA ASN A 397 -15.67 -8.84 31.98
C ASN A 397 -16.15 -10.25 31.64
N ASP A 398 -15.26 -11.13 31.20
CA ASP A 398 -15.57 -12.55 30.97
C ASP A 398 -15.89 -13.26 32.27
N LEU A 399 -15.16 -12.96 33.34
CA LEU A 399 -15.48 -13.50 34.66
C LEU A 399 -16.88 -13.08 35.12
N ASP A 400 -17.25 -11.82 34.94
CA ASP A 400 -18.58 -11.31 35.29
C ASP A 400 -19.69 -12.01 34.46
N LEU A 401 -19.45 -12.26 33.16
CA LEU A 401 -20.35 -13.04 32.30
C LEU A 401 -20.44 -14.50 32.74
N PHE A 402 -19.31 -15.13 33.04
CA PHE A 402 -19.21 -16.49 33.53
C PHE A 402 -19.99 -16.67 34.83
N GLU A 403 -19.77 -15.80 35.82
CA GLU A 403 -20.48 -15.83 37.11
C GLU A 403 -21.99 -15.67 36.95
N SER A 404 -22.43 -14.87 35.98
CA SER A 404 -23.87 -14.73 35.68
C SER A 404 -24.51 -16.02 35.14
N CYS A 405 -23.70 -16.91 34.58
CA CYS A 405 -24.09 -18.19 34.00
C CYS A 405 -23.84 -19.38 34.93
N ALA A 406 -23.12 -19.21 36.03
CA ALA A 406 -22.79 -20.29 36.96
C ALA A 406 -24.03 -20.96 37.56
N THR A 407 -24.16 -22.26 37.39
CA THR A 407 -25.23 -23.09 37.97
C THR A 407 -24.72 -24.00 39.08
N GLY A 408 -23.43 -24.36 39.04
CA GLY A 408 -22.77 -25.24 39.97
C GLY A 408 -22.85 -26.73 39.58
N PRO A 409 -22.05 -27.59 40.25
CA PRO A 409 -21.82 -28.95 39.80
C PRO A 409 -23.07 -29.81 39.73
N GLY A 410 -23.31 -30.46 38.59
CA GLY A 410 -24.45 -31.31 38.30
C GLY A 410 -25.76 -30.57 38.01
N ILE A 411 -25.76 -29.24 37.93
CA ILE A 411 -26.98 -28.43 37.67
C ILE A 411 -26.91 -27.90 36.24
N SER A 412 -27.58 -28.59 35.31
CA SER A 412 -27.49 -28.23 33.89
C SER A 412 -27.87 -26.76 33.62
N GLN A 413 -26.94 -26.03 33.01
CA GLN A 413 -27.19 -24.74 32.41
C GLN A 413 -27.95 -24.99 31.10
N ASN A 414 -29.11 -24.36 30.92
CA ASN A 414 -29.96 -24.56 29.73
C ASN A 414 -30.29 -23.23 29.03
N SER A 415 -29.85 -22.11 29.59
CA SER A 415 -29.98 -20.80 28.97
C SER A 415 -29.15 -20.76 27.69
N PRO A 416 -29.73 -20.42 26.53
CA PRO A 416 -28.96 -20.23 25.31
C PRO A 416 -27.94 -19.09 25.42
N ALA A 417 -28.16 -18.10 26.29
CA ALA A 417 -27.21 -17.02 26.53
C ALA A 417 -25.98 -17.45 27.34
N CYS A 418 -26.00 -18.66 27.89
CA CYS A 418 -24.92 -19.26 28.68
C CYS A 418 -24.38 -20.53 28.01
N SER A 419 -24.53 -20.68 26.69
CA SER A 419 -23.90 -21.79 25.98
C SER A 419 -22.38 -21.69 26.03
N ASP A 420 -21.87 -20.46 25.90
CA ASP A 420 -20.44 -20.22 25.69
C ASP A 420 -19.68 -20.30 27.01
N ALA A 421 -20.36 -20.10 28.14
CA ALA A 421 -19.81 -20.31 29.48
C ALA A 421 -19.63 -21.78 29.89
N ARG A 422 -20.07 -22.75 29.06
CA ARG A 422 -19.77 -24.18 29.25
C ARG A 422 -18.46 -24.49 28.55
N LEU A 423 -17.39 -24.45 29.32
CA LEU A 423 -16.01 -24.52 28.86
C LEU A 423 -15.42 -25.93 28.98
N ASP A 424 -16.13 -26.87 29.61
CA ASP A 424 -15.76 -28.27 29.66
C ASP A 424 -16.73 -29.18 28.84
N SER A 425 -16.67 -30.50 29.07
CA SER A 425 -17.42 -31.49 28.28
C SER A 425 -18.82 -31.80 28.82
N ASP A 426 -19.25 -31.20 29.92
CA ASP A 426 -20.56 -31.47 30.51
C ASP A 426 -21.62 -30.39 30.18
N ASN A 427 -22.70 -30.32 30.96
CA ASN A 427 -23.85 -29.46 30.64
C ASN A 427 -24.13 -28.41 31.72
N ASP A 428 -23.28 -28.27 32.74
CA ASP A 428 -23.38 -27.22 33.73
C ASP A 428 -22.30 -26.15 33.54
N VAL A 429 -22.31 -25.13 34.40
CA VAL A 429 -21.28 -24.10 34.45
C VAL A 429 -20.81 -24.06 35.90
N ASP A 430 -19.62 -24.60 36.15
CA ASP A 430 -19.12 -24.87 37.49
C ASP A 430 -17.59 -24.60 37.68
N GLN A 431 -16.97 -25.22 38.68
CA GLN A 431 -15.56 -25.01 39.01
C GLN A 431 -14.60 -25.60 37.96
N ALA A 432 -15.02 -26.61 37.20
CA ALA A 432 -14.24 -27.18 36.11
C ALA A 432 -14.15 -26.19 34.94
N ASP A 433 -15.27 -25.58 34.55
CA ASP A 433 -15.29 -24.51 33.54
C ASP A 433 -14.49 -23.29 34.01
N PHE A 434 -14.64 -22.89 35.27
CA PHE A 434 -13.84 -21.80 35.85
C PHE A 434 -12.34 -22.11 35.79
N GLY A 435 -11.94 -23.37 35.91
CA GLY A 435 -10.55 -23.80 35.76
C GLY A 435 -10.02 -23.62 34.33
N VAL A 436 -10.89 -23.66 33.32
CA VAL A 436 -10.55 -23.31 31.92
C VAL A 436 -10.43 -21.80 31.78
N LEU A 437 -11.41 -21.03 32.24
CA LEU A 437 -11.38 -19.56 32.23
C LEU A 437 -10.13 -19.01 32.93
N GLN A 438 -9.84 -19.50 34.14
CA GLN A 438 -8.65 -19.08 34.91
C GLN A 438 -7.34 -19.38 34.18
N ARG A 439 -7.29 -20.46 33.40
CA ARG A 439 -6.10 -20.84 32.62
C ARG A 439 -5.88 -19.91 31.43
N CYS A 440 -6.98 -19.43 30.85
CA CYS A 440 -6.97 -18.50 29.72
C CYS A 440 -6.86 -17.03 30.13
N PHE A 441 -7.11 -16.69 31.41
CA PHE A 441 -7.10 -15.33 31.91
C PHE A 441 -5.78 -14.60 31.61
N SER A 442 -5.85 -13.63 30.71
CA SER A 442 -4.72 -12.79 30.27
C SER A 442 -4.79 -11.39 30.88
N GLY A 443 -5.99 -10.91 31.19
CA GLY A 443 -6.27 -9.52 31.59
C GLY A 443 -6.54 -8.61 30.39
N GLY A 444 -7.22 -7.48 30.65
CA GLY A 444 -7.67 -6.58 29.60
C GLY A 444 -6.55 -6.03 28.72
N ASP A 445 -6.85 -5.93 27.42
CA ASP A 445 -5.94 -5.54 26.33
C ASP A 445 -4.74 -6.49 26.11
N LEU A 446 -4.72 -7.67 26.75
CA LEU A 446 -3.70 -8.70 26.54
C LEU A 446 -4.31 -9.90 25.83
N PRO A 447 -3.84 -10.28 24.62
CA PRO A 447 -4.40 -11.41 23.90
C PRO A 447 -4.31 -12.68 24.76
N ALA A 448 -5.43 -13.38 24.89
CA ALA A 448 -5.42 -14.69 25.55
C ALA A 448 -4.59 -15.69 24.74
N ASP A 449 -4.00 -16.68 25.41
CA ASP A 449 -3.24 -17.71 24.73
C ASP A 449 -4.20 -18.61 23.93
N PRO A 450 -4.11 -18.70 22.58
CA PRO A 450 -5.03 -19.52 21.79
C PRO A 450 -5.04 -21.00 22.16
N ASP A 451 -3.97 -21.50 22.80
CA ASP A 451 -3.85 -22.90 23.22
C ASP A 451 -4.23 -23.10 24.70
N CYS A 452 -4.79 -22.09 25.37
CA CYS A 452 -5.11 -22.15 26.79
C CYS A 452 -6.24 -23.12 27.13
N GLU A 453 -7.01 -23.62 26.16
CA GLU A 453 -8.16 -24.49 26.40
C GLU A 453 -7.77 -25.96 26.67
N GLY A 454 -6.57 -26.40 26.25
CA GLY A 454 -5.98 -27.71 26.60
C GLY A 454 -6.02 -28.79 25.51
#